data_AF-A0A4U3AMW4-F1
#
_entry.id   AF-A0A4U3AMW4-F1
#
_cell.length_a   1.000
_cell.length_b   1.000
_cell.length_c   1.000
_cell.angle_alpha   90.00
_cell.angle_beta   90.00
_cell.angle_gamma   90.00
#
_symmetry.space_group_name_H-M   'P 1'
#
loop_
_entity.id
_entity.type
_entity.pdbx_description
1 polymer ?
#
loop_
_entity_poly.entity_id
_entity_poly.type
_entity_poly.pdbx_seq_one_letter_code
_entity_poly.pdbx_strand_id
1 'polypeptide(L)' 'YKNKILKYGNGVAFISKLAIEQEVQRNELCYIPIPGFEFQRNIYTIYHEDRWNSKIISFLLHSITSYAVNN' A
#
# COMPACT_ATOMS: atom_id res chain seq x y z
N TYR A 1 -14.92 3.18 -2.31
CA TYR A 1 -15.80 3.55 -1.19
C TYR A 1 -15.06 4.19 0.00
N LYS A 2 -13.94 3.64 0.49
CA LYS A 2 -13.18 4.19 1.65
C LYS A 2 -12.86 5.69 1.59
N ASN A 3 -12.44 6.22 0.43
CA ASN A 3 -11.99 7.63 0.33
C ASN A 3 -13.13 8.66 0.25
N LYS A 4 -14.40 8.26 0.07
CA LYS A 4 -15.51 9.23 -0.06
C LYS A 4 -15.77 9.98 1.25
N ILE A 5 -15.68 9.31 2.40
CA ILE A 5 -15.90 9.93 3.72
C ILE A 5 -14.85 11.01 4.01
N LEU A 6 -13.60 10.78 3.59
CA LEU A 6 -12.50 11.74 3.74
C LEU A 6 -12.68 12.95 2.83
N LYS A 7 -13.13 12.75 1.58
CA LYS A 7 -13.38 13.84 0.62
C LYS A 7 -14.44 14.85 1.10
N TYR A 8 -15.38 14.44 1.95
CA TYR A 8 -16.39 15.33 2.50
C TYR A 8 -15.98 15.98 3.84
N GLY A 9 -14.72 15.83 4.27
CA GLY A 9 -14.18 16.51 5.46
C GLY A 9 -14.65 15.94 6.80
N ASN A 10 -15.35 14.81 6.81
CA ASN A 10 -15.99 14.26 8.01
C ASN A 10 -15.13 13.22 8.76
N GLY A 11 -13.82 13.17 8.49
CA GLY A 11 -12.93 12.25 9.20
C GLY A 11 -11.47 12.31 8.77
N VAL A 12 -10.63 11.66 9.58
CA VAL A 12 -9.21 11.41 9.33
C VAL A 12 -8.96 9.92 9.34
N ALA A 13 -8.01 9.46 8.52
CA ALA A 13 -7.64 8.05 8.45
C ALA A 13 -6.12 7.87 8.37
N PHE A 14 -5.62 6.81 8.99
CA PHE A 14 -4.26 6.33 8.81
C PHE A 14 -4.26 5.36 7.63
N ILE A 15 -3.59 5.74 6.55
CA ILE A 15 -3.55 4.97 5.31
C ILE A 15 -2.18 5.09 4.66
N SER A 16 -1.83 4.12 3.81
CA SER A 16 -0.63 4.20 2.97
C SER A 16 -0.66 5.46 2.11
N LYS A 17 0.44 6.22 2.08
CA LYS A 17 0.62 7.35 1.14
C LYS A 17 0.36 6.93 -0.31
N LEU A 18 0.84 5.75 -0.71
CA LEU A 18 0.61 5.18 -2.05
C LEU A 18 -0.89 5.02 -2.39
N ALA A 19 -1.75 4.80 -1.40
CA ALA A 19 -3.18 4.56 -1.64
C ALA A 19 -4.01 5.84 -1.85
N ILE A 20 -3.42 7.02 -1.63
CA ILE A 20 -4.07 8.33 -1.80
C ILE A 20 -3.32 9.22 -2.81
N GLU A 21 -2.30 8.69 -3.47
CA GLU A 21 -1.38 9.50 -4.29
C GLU A 21 -2.11 10.28 -5.39
N GLN A 22 -3.05 9.62 -6.08
CA GLN A 22 -3.81 10.26 -7.14
C GLN A 22 -4.77 11.33 -6.61
N GLU A 23 -5.45 11.09 -5.49
CA GLU A 23 -6.31 12.07 -4.84
C GLU A 23 -5.51 13.29 -4.37
N VAL A 24 -4.29 13.10 -3.87
CA VAL A 24 -3.39 14.20 -3.51
C VAL A 24 -2.96 14.97 -4.76
N GLN A 25 -2.59 14.30 -5.85
CA GLN A 25 -2.25 14.95 -7.13
C GLN A 25 -3.42 15.77 -7.70
N ARG A 26 -4.66 15.34 -7.46
CA ARG A 26 -5.88 16.05 -7.85
C ARG A 26 -6.35 17.10 -6.84
N ASN A 27 -5.59 17.36 -5.77
CA ASN A 27 -5.95 18.24 -4.66
C ASN A 27 -7.28 17.88 -3.95
N GLU A 28 -7.67 16.60 -3.99
CA GLU A 28 -8.90 16.11 -3.35
C GLU A 28 -8.69 15.72 -1.89
N LEU A 29 -7.44 15.40 -1.51
CA LEU A 29 -7.03 15.02 -0.16
C LEU A 29 -5.68 15.66 0.17
N CYS A 30 -5.41 15.85 1.47
CA CYS A 30 -4.10 16.20 2.00
C CYS A 30 -3.67 15.14 3.03
N TYR A 31 -2.38 15.12 3.34
CA TYR A 31 -1.84 14.27 4.40
C TYR A 31 -0.81 15.05 5.21
N ILE A 32 -0.66 14.65 6.46
CA ILE A 32 0.39 15.12 7.36
C ILE A 32 1.20 13.91 7.85
N PRO A 33 2.54 14.00 7.91
CA PRO A 33 3.33 12.98 8.60
C PRO A 33 3.06 13.05 10.11
N ILE A 34 3.12 11.90 10.78
CA ILE A 34 3.00 11.85 12.24
C ILE A 34 4.39 12.20 12.83
N PRO A 35 4.52 13.30 13.60
CA PRO A 35 5.82 13.69 14.15
C PRO A 35 6.39 12.62 15.09
N GLY A 36 7.68 12.30 14.94
CA GLY A 36 8.38 11.36 15.81
C GLY A 36 7.97 9.90 15.67
N PHE A 37 7.18 9.55 14.65
CA PHE A 37 6.71 8.18 14.44
C PHE A 37 7.50 7.49 13.33
N GLU A 38 8.31 6.50 13.70
CA GLU A 38 8.92 5.58 12.74
C GLU A 38 7.99 4.40 12.49
N PHE A 39 7.42 4.35 11.29
CA PHE A 39 6.52 3.28 10.89
C PHE A 39 7.28 2.18 10.13
N GLN A 40 7.34 0.98 10.71
CA GLN A 40 7.82 -0.21 10.00
C GLN A 40 6.63 -0.99 9.43
N ARG A 41 6.55 -1.06 8.09
CA ARG A 41 5.56 -1.91 7.39
C ARG A 41 6.19 -3.24 7.02
N ASN A 42 5.64 -4.34 7.54
CA ASN A 42 5.99 -5.68 7.07
C ASN A 42 4.91 -6.17 6.10
N ILE A 43 5.32 -6.60 4.90
CA ILE A 43 4.43 -7.16 3.88
C ILE A 43 4.77 -8.65 3.74
N TYR A 44 3.76 -9.51 3.82
CA TYR A 44 3.93 -10.96 3.78
C TYR A 44 3.21 -11.54 2.58
N THR A 45 3.82 -12.55 1.96
CA THR A 45 3.16 -13.40 0.98
C THR A 45 2.56 -14.60 1.71
N ILE A 46 1.28 -14.86 1.50
CA ILE A 46 0.59 -16.06 1.96
C ILE A 46 0.32 -16.95 0.75
N TYR A 47 0.73 -18.21 0.81
CA TYR A 47 0.58 -19.18 -0.26
C TYR A 47 0.32 -20.58 0.30
N HIS A 48 -0.24 -21.46 -0.53
CA HIS A 48 -0.40 -22.87 -0.18
C HIS A 48 0.92 -23.60 -0.42
N GLU A 49 1.33 -24.46 0.51
CA GLU A 49 2.62 -25.17 0.48
C GLU A 49 2.82 -25.93 -0.84
N ASP A 50 1.81 -26.68 -1.28
CA ASP A 50 1.82 -27.43 -2.55
C ASP A 50 2.03 -26.57 -3.82
N ARG A 51 1.81 -25.25 -3.73
CA ARG A 51 1.92 -24.34 -4.87
C ARG A 51 3.18 -23.50 -4.85
N TRP A 52 3.98 -23.55 -3.78
CA TRP A 52 5.21 -22.76 -3.64
C TRP A 52 6.21 -22.97 -4.77
N ASN A 53 6.37 -24.22 -5.21
CA ASN A 53 7.32 -24.62 -6.24
C ASN A 53 6.80 -24.42 -7.68
N SER A 54 5.61 -23.84 -7.83
CA SER A 54 5.08 -23.55 -9.14
C SER A 54 5.86 -22.41 -9.80
N LYS A 55 6.32 -22.62 -11.03
CA LYS A 55 7.04 -21.60 -11.82
C LYS A 55 6.28 -20.26 -11.90
N ILE A 56 4.94 -20.30 -11.94
CA ILE A 56 4.12 -19.08 -11.97
C ILE A 56 4.15 -18.34 -10.63
N ILE A 57 4.17 -19.04 -9.51
CA ILE A 57 4.28 -18.42 -8.18
C ILE A 57 5.68 -17.83 -8.01
N SER A 58 6.74 -18.56 -8.35
CA SER A 58 8.11 -18.04 -8.29
C SER A 58 8.28 -16.78 -9.14
N PHE A 59 7.76 -16.79 -10.37
CA PHE A 59 7.77 -15.60 -11.24
C PHE A 59 7.02 -14.42 -10.61
N LEU A 60 5.79 -14.64 -10.13
CA LEU A 60 4.97 -13.60 -9.53
C LEU A 60 5.63 -12.99 -8.29
N LEU A 61 6.20 -13.81 -7.41
CA LEU A 61 6.91 -13.34 -6.22
C LEU A 61 8.16 -12.55 -6.59
N HIS A 62 8.92 -13.02 -7.57
CA HIS A 62 10.06 -12.28 -8.07
C HIS A 62 9.65 -10.91 -8.63
N SER A 63 8.60 -10.85 -9.46
CA SER A 63 8.10 -9.58 -10.01
C SER A 63 7.62 -8.60 -8.94
N ILE A 64 6.86 -9.08 -7.95
CA ILE A 64 6.35 -8.23 -6.86
C ILE A 64 7.51 -7.72 -5.99
N THR A 65 8.47 -8.59 -5.65
CA THR A 65 9.60 -8.22 -4.80
C THR A 65 10.50 -7.22 -5.51
N SER A 66 10.79 -7.45 -6.79
CA SER A 66 11.56 -6.51 -7.62
C SER A 66 10.86 -5.16 -7.75
N TYR A 67 9.53 -5.12 -7.91
CA TYR A 67 8.80 -3.85 -7.93
C TYR A 67 8.89 -3.11 -6.59
N ALA A 68 8.74 -3.82 -5.47
CA ALA A 68 8.75 -3.26 -4.12
C ALA A 68 10.12 -2.76 -3.65
N VAL A 69 11.24 -3.22 -4.23
CA VAL A 69 12.58 -2.69 -3.93
C VAL A 69 12.89 -1.42 -4.72
N ASN A 70 12.29 -1.27 -5.91
CA ASN A 70 12.58 -0.15 -6.82
C ASN A 70 11.64 1.06 -6.63
N ASN A 71 10.63 0.96 -5.76
CA ASN A 71 9.64 2.01 -5.45
C ASN A 71 9.43 2.12 -3.94
#